data_AF-A0A521NFQ7-F1
#
_entry.id   AF-A0A521NFQ7-F1
#
_cell.length_a   1.000
_cell.length_b   1.000
_cell.length_c   1.000
_cell.angle_alpha   90.00
_cell.angle_beta   90.00
_cell.angle_gamma   90.00
#
_symmetry.space_group_name_H-M   'P 1'
#
loop_
_entity.id
_entity.type
_entity.pdbx_description
1 polymer ?
#
loop_
_entity_poly.entity_id
_entity_poly.type
_entity_poly.pdbx_seq_one_letter_code
_entity_poly.pdbx_strand_id
1 'polypeptide(L)'
;EYRITNRGGKGVKTINVTEKTGSLVGVLYVTEKEDLIITCKSGITIRTGIQDIREAGRATQGVTLIRLDEGDEIAAISQIEDQEEEPVTNPEPGEENPASDETKIADNNENSTENQ
;
A
#
# COMPACT_ATOMS: atom_id res chain seq x y z
N GLU A 1 15.21 -20.10 2.49
CA GLU A 1 14.31 -20.92 1.65
C GLU A 1 13.46 -21.89 2.47
N TYR A 2 12.24 -22.21 2.02
CA TYR A 2 11.29 -23.13 2.66
C TYR A 2 11.29 -24.51 1.99
N ARG A 3 11.63 -25.56 2.75
CA ARG A 3 11.52 -26.93 2.26
C ARG A 3 10.06 -27.40 2.31
N ILE A 4 9.65 -28.19 1.31
CA ILE A 4 8.34 -28.84 1.27
C ILE A 4 8.18 -29.78 2.47
N THR A 5 7.03 -29.72 3.14
CA THR A 5 6.67 -30.59 4.27
C THR A 5 5.26 -31.13 4.12
N ASN A 6 4.97 -32.26 4.75
CA ASN A 6 3.64 -32.87 4.75
C ASN A 6 2.66 -32.09 5.65
N ARG A 7 1.39 -32.07 5.27
CA ARG A 7 0.32 -31.47 6.07
C ARG A 7 0.21 -32.15 7.45
N GLY A 8 -0.04 -31.35 8.50
CA GLY A 8 -0.22 -31.83 9.87
C GLY A 8 1.07 -32.00 10.69
N GLY A 9 2.24 -31.70 10.10
CA GLY A 9 3.50 -31.62 10.85
C GLY A 9 3.63 -30.31 11.65
N LYS A 10 4.68 -30.23 12.49
CA LYS A 10 5.01 -29.02 13.28
C LYS A 10 5.52 -27.83 12.44
N GLY A 11 5.72 -28.03 11.13
CA GLY A 11 6.26 -27.03 10.23
C GLY A 11 7.78 -26.83 10.36
N VAL A 12 8.27 -25.72 9.83
CA VAL A 12 9.69 -25.34 9.76
C VAL A 12 9.87 -23.90 10.27
N LYS A 13 10.95 -23.64 11.01
CA LYS A 13 11.19 -22.33 11.67
C LYS A 13 11.26 -21.16 10.68
N THR A 14 10.41 -20.15 10.85
CA THR A 14 10.34 -18.96 9.96
C THR A 14 11.33 -17.85 10.36
N ILE A 15 11.41 -17.56 11.65
CA ILE A 15 12.25 -16.50 12.24
C ILE A 15 12.70 -16.95 13.64
N ASN A 16 13.80 -16.39 14.14
CA ASN A 16 14.22 -16.57 15.52
C ASN A 16 13.58 -15.50 16.42
N VAL A 17 12.46 -15.84 17.06
CA VAL A 17 11.77 -14.98 18.04
C VAL A 17 12.55 -14.94 19.35
N THR A 18 12.76 -13.74 19.88
CA THR A 18 13.36 -13.45 21.19
C THR A 18 12.53 -12.36 21.89
N GLU A 19 12.81 -12.11 23.17
CA GLU A 19 12.16 -11.01 23.91
C GLU A 19 12.36 -9.65 23.21
N LYS A 20 13.54 -9.43 22.61
CA LYS A 20 13.85 -8.20 21.87
C LYS A 20 13.03 -8.04 20.58
N THR A 21 12.75 -9.14 19.87
CA THR A 21 12.03 -9.07 18.58
C THR A 21 10.53 -8.98 18.76
N GLY A 22 10.00 -9.42 19.91
CA GLY A 22 8.57 -9.59 20.12
C GLY A 22 7.99 -10.73 19.28
N SER A 23 6.67 -10.89 19.37
CA SER A 23 5.92 -11.92 18.65
C SER A 23 5.80 -11.63 17.16
N LEU A 24 5.63 -12.67 16.35
CA LEU A 24 5.38 -12.53 14.91
C LEU A 24 3.98 -11.93 14.69
N VAL A 25 3.92 -10.77 14.03
CA VAL A 25 2.66 -10.05 13.73
C VAL A 25 1.98 -10.62 12.48
N GLY A 26 2.75 -10.95 11.44
CA GLY A 26 2.22 -11.45 10.18
C GLY A 26 3.31 -11.94 9.24
N VAL A 27 2.88 -12.51 8.11
CA VAL A 27 3.75 -12.93 7.01
C VAL A 27 3.08 -12.49 5.72
N LEU A 28 3.83 -11.77 4.89
CA LEU A 28 3.38 -11.24 3.60
C LEU A 28 4.23 -11.88 2.49
N TYR A 29 3.61 -12.12 1.34
CA TYR A 29 4.32 -12.47 0.12
C TYR A 29 4.43 -11.20 -0.71
N VAL A 30 5.66 -10.75 -0.94
CA VAL A 30 5.94 -9.46 -1.57
C VAL A 30 6.77 -9.61 -2.84
N THR A 31 6.71 -8.60 -3.68
CA THR A 31 7.58 -8.39 -4.84
C THR A 31 8.41 -7.12 -4.65
N GLU A 32 9.47 -6.95 -5.44
CA GLU A 32 10.37 -5.78 -5.34
C GLU A 32 9.70 -4.45 -5.71
N LYS A 33 8.54 -4.49 -6.39
CA LYS A 33 7.78 -3.31 -6.85
C LYS A 33 6.63 -2.93 -5.89
N GLU A 34 6.68 -3.42 -4.67
CA GLU A 34 5.68 -3.11 -3.66
C GLU A 34 6.32 -2.37 -2.50
N ASP A 35 5.48 -1.68 -1.75
CA ASP A 35 5.85 -1.02 -0.52
C ASP A 35 5.18 -1.71 0.67
N LEU A 36 5.94 -1.81 1.75
CA LEU A 36 5.46 -2.21 3.05
C LEU A 36 4.88 -1.00 3.78
N ILE A 37 3.65 -1.15 4.24
CA ILE A 37 2.99 -0.23 5.16
C ILE A 37 2.96 -0.88 6.54
N ILE A 38 3.49 -0.18 7.54
CA ILE A 38 3.47 -0.57 8.94
C ILE A 38 2.63 0.45 9.70
N THR A 39 1.58 -0.01 10.38
CA THR A 39 0.72 0.84 11.21
C THR A 39 0.89 0.49 12.67
N CYS A 40 1.26 1.48 13.47
CA CYS A 40 1.38 1.36 14.92
C CYS A 40 0.03 1.60 15.63
N LYS A 41 -0.10 1.17 16.88
CA LYS A 41 -1.30 1.41 17.71
C LYS A 41 -1.52 2.90 17.99
N SER A 42 -0.45 3.70 17.99
CA SER A 42 -0.51 5.16 18.05
C SER A 42 -1.20 5.82 16.84
N GLY A 43 -1.40 5.08 15.74
CA GLY A 43 -1.93 5.60 14.48
C GLY A 43 -0.84 6.11 13.52
N ILE A 44 0.43 6.12 13.94
CA ILE A 44 1.56 6.43 13.06
C ILE A 44 1.68 5.30 12.02
N THR A 45 1.79 5.70 10.75
CA THR A 45 1.97 4.78 9.63
C THR A 45 3.26 5.09 8.89
N ILE A 46 4.06 4.06 8.64
CA ILE A 46 5.34 4.16 7.94
C ILE A 46 5.24 3.37 6.63
N ARG A 47 5.66 4.01 5.52
CA ARG A 47 5.81 3.40 4.19
C ARG A 47 7.29 3.15 3.93
N THR A 48 7.63 1.96 3.43
CA THR A 48 9.01 1.57 3.12
C THR A 48 9.03 0.68 1.89
N GLY A 49 9.87 1.03 0.91
CA GLY A 49 10.03 0.20 -0.29
C GLY A 49 10.61 -1.17 0.03
N ILE A 50 10.01 -2.23 -0.51
CA ILE A 50 10.49 -3.60 -0.27
C ILE A 50 11.93 -3.77 -0.76
N GLN A 51 12.30 -3.11 -1.87
CA GLN A 51 13.66 -3.11 -2.41
C GLN A 51 14.73 -2.57 -1.46
N ASP A 52 14.35 -1.70 -0.50
CA ASP A 52 15.27 -1.14 0.48
C ASP A 52 15.47 -2.06 1.70
N ILE A 53 14.66 -3.11 1.82
CA ILE A 53 14.72 -4.07 2.92
C ILE A 53 15.75 -5.15 2.60
N ARG A 54 16.77 -5.25 3.44
CA ARG A 54 17.80 -6.29 3.31
C ARG A 54 17.20 -7.69 3.43
N GLU A 55 17.48 -8.54 2.45
CA GLU A 55 17.20 -9.97 2.53
C GLU A 55 17.94 -10.65 3.68
N ALA A 56 17.21 -11.43 4.48
CA ALA A 56 17.75 -12.18 5.60
C ALA A 56 17.25 -13.62 5.60
N GLY A 57 18.10 -14.54 6.06
CA GLY A 57 17.75 -15.95 6.21
C GLY A 57 16.74 -16.19 7.34
N ARG A 58 16.01 -17.31 7.26
CA ARG A 58 14.96 -17.71 8.20
C ARG A 58 15.44 -18.02 9.62
N ALA A 59 16.69 -18.45 9.77
CA ALA A 59 17.28 -18.75 11.09
C ALA A 59 17.88 -17.50 11.76
N THR A 60 17.49 -16.29 11.34
CA THR A 60 17.97 -15.02 11.90
C THR A 60 16.89 -14.32 12.72
N GLN A 61 17.25 -13.23 13.40
CA GLN A 61 16.29 -12.35 14.08
C GLN A 61 15.65 -11.31 13.13
N GLY A 62 16.10 -11.22 11.88
CA GLY A 62 15.70 -10.17 10.94
C GLY A 62 16.52 -8.87 11.08
N VAL A 63 15.99 -7.79 10.52
CA VAL A 63 16.55 -6.44 10.55
C VAL A 63 15.52 -5.46 11.13
N THR A 64 15.99 -4.35 11.70
CA THR A 64 15.11 -3.30 12.22
C THR A 64 14.66 -2.39 11.09
N LEU A 65 13.35 -2.32 10.85
CA LEU A 65 12.75 -1.40 9.87
C LEU A 65 12.44 -0.04 10.48
N ILE A 66 11.82 -0.05 11.66
CA ILE A 66 11.45 1.17 12.40
C ILE A 66 11.88 1.05 13.87
N ARG A 67 12.05 2.20 14.52
CA ARG A 67 12.16 2.28 15.97
C ARG A 67 10.81 2.73 16.50
N LEU A 68 10.29 2.00 17.49
CA LEU A 68 9.05 2.36 18.16
C LEU A 68 9.36 3.26 19.36
N ASP A 69 8.47 4.21 19.60
CA ASP A 69 8.47 5.00 20.83
C ASP A 69 8.07 4.12 22.02
N GLU A 70 8.39 4.59 23.22
CA GLU A 70 8.13 3.84 24.45
C GLU A 70 6.62 3.58 24.62
N GLY A 71 6.25 2.29 24.70
CA GLY A 71 4.86 1.85 24.86
C GLY A 71 4.05 1.74 23.57
N ASP A 72 4.63 2.05 22.41
CA ASP A 72 3.98 1.82 21.11
C ASP A 72 4.22 0.39 20.60
N GLU A 73 3.28 -0.11 19.80
CA GLU A 73 3.30 -1.47 19.26
C GLU A 73 2.78 -1.48 17.82
N ILE A 74 3.15 -2.52 17.07
CA ILE A 74 2.61 -2.73 15.73
C ILE A 74 1.16 -3.21 15.84
N ALA A 75 0.25 -2.50 15.19
CA ALA A 75 -1.15 -2.88 15.08
C ALA A 75 -1.40 -3.76 13.84
N ALA A 76 -0.81 -3.38 12.70
CA ALA A 76 -1.00 -4.06 11.43
C ALA A 76 0.18 -3.85 10.47
N ILE A 77 0.26 -4.74 9.48
CA ILE A 77 1.15 -4.62 8.33
C ILE A 77 0.34 -4.88 7.05
N SER A 78 0.67 -4.20 5.97
CA SER A 78 0.09 -4.43 4.64
C SER A 78 1.11 -4.12 3.54
N GLN A 79 0.88 -4.65 2.35
CA GLN A 79 1.67 -4.30 1.16
C GLN A 79 0.78 -3.54 0.16
N ILE A 80 1.38 -2.64 -0.59
CA ILE A 80 0.73 -1.94 -1.71
C ILE A 80 1.64 -1.99 -2.92
N GLU A 81 1.05 -2.05 -4.11
CA GLU A 81 1.81 -1.87 -5.35
C GLU A 81 2.37 -0.45 -5.41
N ASP A 82 3.60 -0.31 -5.85
CA ASP A 82 4.19 0.99 -6.10
C ASP A 82 3.44 1.65 -7.26
N GLN A 83 2.76 2.75 -6.96
CA GLN A 83 2.13 3.58 -7.98
C GLN A 83 3.15 4.62 -8.40
N GLU A 84 3.55 4.59 -9.68
CA GLU A 84 4.29 5.67 -10.28
C GLU A 84 3.53 6.97 -9.99
N GLU A 85 4.15 7.88 -9.23
CA GLU A 85 3.61 9.22 -9.03
C GLU A 85 3.58 9.89 -10.41
N GLU A 86 2.42 9.84 -11.07
CA GLU A 86 2.15 10.66 -12.24
C GLU A 86 2.48 12.10 -11.86
N PRO A 87 3.36 12.79 -12.61
CA PRO A 87 3.75 14.14 -12.28
C PRO A 87 2.49 15.00 -12.24
N VAL A 88 2.15 15.51 -11.05
CA VAL A 88 1.13 16.53 -10.88
C VAL A 88 1.55 17.75 -11.70
N THR A 89 1.03 17.83 -12.93
CA THR A 89 1.12 19.04 -13.74
C THR A 89 0.26 20.08 -13.07
N ASN A 90 0.88 20.94 -12.25
CA ASN A 90 0.22 22.16 -11.81
C ASN A 90 -0.11 22.96 -13.07
N PRO A 91 -1.39 23.23 -13.40
CA PRO A 91 -1.69 24.18 -14.45
C PRO A 91 -1.14 25.54 -14.00
N GLU A 92 -0.21 26.10 -14.76
CA GLU A 92 0.27 27.47 -14.53
C GLU A 92 -0.94 28.43 -14.60
N PRO A 93 -1.06 29.38 -13.65
CA PRO A 93 -2.13 30.37 -13.71
C PRO A 93 -1.74 31.47 -14.70
N GLY A 94 -2.27 31.37 -15.92
CA GLY A 94 -2.38 32.53 -16.80
C GLY A 94 -2.04 32.28 -18.25
N GLU A 95 -3.02 31.81 -19.02
CA GLU A 95 -3.27 32.34 -20.36
C GLU A 95 -4.78 32.45 -20.55
N GLU A 96 -5.27 33.70 -20.45
CA GLU A 96 -6.63 34.07 -20.83
C GLU A 96 -6.84 33.72 -22.31
N ASN A 97 -7.77 32.80 -22.59
CA ASN A 97 -8.25 32.60 -23.96
C ASN A 97 -9.46 33.54 -24.17
N PRO A 98 -9.39 34.54 -25.08
CA PRO A 98 -10.48 35.46 -25.27
C PRO A 98 -11.65 34.76 -25.99
N ALA A 99 -12.85 35.09 -25.54
CA ALA A 99 -14.11 34.60 -26.06
C ALA A 99 -14.31 34.90 -27.57
N SER A 100 -14.84 33.91 -28.29
CA SER A 100 -15.80 34.07 -29.40
C SER A 100 -16.66 32.81 -29.41
N ASP A 101 -17.80 32.81 -28.71
CA ASP A 101 -19.13 33.14 -29.26
C ASP A 101 -19.42 32.48 -30.61
N GLU A 102 -20.11 31.34 -30.60
CA GLU A 102 -21.33 31.15 -31.40
C GLU A 102 -22.25 30.14 -30.71
N THR A 103 -23.39 30.65 -30.28
CA THR A 103 -24.55 29.90 -29.79
C THR A 103 -25.28 29.25 -30.96
N LYS A 104 -25.49 27.93 -30.95
CA LYS A 104 -26.60 27.29 -31.67
C LYS A 104 -27.34 26.33 -30.76
N ILE A 105 -28.41 26.87 -30.15
CA ILE A 105 -29.48 26.12 -29.51
C ILE A 105 -30.27 25.45 -30.63
N ALA A 106 -30.32 24.12 -30.64
CA ALA A 106 -31.34 23.37 -31.34
C ALA A 106 -32.19 22.67 -30.28
N ASP A 107 -33.33 23.30 -29.99
CA ASP A 107 -34.48 22.68 -29.37
C ASP A 107 -34.86 21.41 -30.13
N ASN A 108 -35.27 20.37 -29.40
CA ASN A 108 -36.46 19.57 -29.74
C ASN A 108 -36.84 18.68 -28.55
N ASN A 109 -37.78 19.22 -27.77
CA ASN A 109 -38.68 18.47 -26.90
C ASN A 109 -39.94 18.12 -27.71
N GLU A 110 -40.28 16.84 -27.80
CA GLU A 110 -41.61 16.27 -28.09
C GLU A 110 -41.47 14.75 -27.88
N ASN A 111 -42.35 13.99 -27.24
CA ASN A 111 -43.58 14.22 -26.50
C ASN A 111 -43.88 12.89 -25.76
N SER A 112 -44.48 12.98 -24.59
CA SER A 112 -45.14 11.86 -23.91
C SER A 112 -46.36 11.39 -24.71
N THR A 113 -46.54 10.08 -24.91
CA THR A 113 -47.88 9.51 -25.09
C THR A 113 -47.91 8.04 -24.65
N GLU A 114 -48.40 7.82 -23.43
CA GLU A 114 -49.56 6.97 -23.10
C GLU A 114 -49.76 5.62 -23.82
N ASN A 115 -49.87 4.57 -22.97
CA ASN A 115 -50.85 3.46 -22.95
C ASN A 115 -50.35 2.00 -23.05
N GLN A 116 -50.79 1.26 -22.02
CA GLN A 116 -50.91 -0.21 -21.81
C GLN A 116 -49.66 -1.00 -21.37
#